data_AF-A0A5J5KUH9-F1
#
_entry.id   AF-A0A5J5KUH9-F1
#
_cell.length_a   1.000
_cell.length_b   1.000
_cell.length_c   1.000
_cell.angle_alpha   90.00
_cell.angle_beta   90.00
_cell.angle_gamma   90.00
#
_symmetry.space_group_name_H-M   'P 1'
#
loop_
_entity.id
_entity.type
_entity.pdbx_description
1 polymer ?
#
loop_
_entity_poly.entity_id
_entity_poly.type
_entity_poly.pdbx_seq_one_letter_code
_entity_poly.pdbx_strand_id
1 'polypeptide(L)'
;HIHVAAVLDTIGGILATLTVPTDTGGFKQLLTWADSFGKIVAFGIEGTGSYGATLTSFLRRHGHKVVEAGRPDRRQRRMNGKSDTLDAENAARSVLAGFATVIPKTADSSVEMIRQLKIAHDSAVIDRSAAMISMKALLVHADDTLRRETNRMTPIKLARHLAALRPRNLETPSDSLRHALRSLARRWQHLDSEAKELRASIEALVNRTAPQLLEQFGIGVDTAAEVLIVAGDNP
;
A
#
# COMPACT_ATOMS: atom_id res chain seq x y z
N HIS A 1 6.38 8.48 -14.12
CA HIS A 1 6.77 7.19 -14.72
C HIS A 1 6.20 7.09 -16.14
N ILE A 2 6.58 6.09 -16.93
CA ILE A 2 6.02 5.85 -18.27
C ILE A 2 5.40 4.45 -18.34
N HIS A 3 4.39 4.28 -19.18
CA HIS A 3 3.93 2.98 -19.64
C HIS A 3 4.34 2.80 -21.09
N VAL A 4 4.79 1.59 -21.42
CA VAL A 4 5.03 1.16 -22.79
C VAL A 4 3.97 0.12 -23.14
N ALA A 5 3.36 0.25 -24.31
CA ALA A 5 2.33 -0.63 -24.81
C ALA A 5 2.72 -1.17 -26.19
N ALA A 6 2.27 -2.37 -26.51
CA ALA A 6 2.39 -2.99 -27.82
C ALA A 6 1.03 -3.56 -28.21
N VAL A 7 0.66 -3.38 -29.49
CA VAL A 7 -0.55 -3.98 -30.06
C VAL A 7 -0.13 -5.11 -30.99
N LEU A 8 -0.76 -6.27 -30.80
CA LEU A 8 -0.62 -7.42 -31.68
C LEU A 8 -1.96 -7.68 -32.38
N ASP A 9 -1.89 -8.17 -33.61
CA ASP A 9 -3.05 -8.74 -34.29
C ASP A 9 -3.42 -10.12 -33.71
N THR A 10 -4.48 -10.73 -34.23
CA THR A 10 -4.98 -12.04 -33.76
C THR A 10 -4.10 -13.24 -34.11
N ILE A 11 -3.07 -13.06 -34.96
CA ILE A 11 -2.10 -14.10 -35.32
C ILE A 11 -0.72 -13.87 -34.69
N GLY A 12 -0.57 -12.81 -33.89
CA GLY A 12 0.63 -12.51 -33.09
C GLY A 12 1.61 -11.55 -33.76
N GLY A 13 1.24 -10.93 -34.89
CA GLY A 13 2.01 -9.89 -35.56
C GLY A 13 1.97 -8.58 -34.78
N ILE A 14 3.13 -7.96 -34.53
CA ILE A 14 3.20 -6.64 -33.88
C ILE A 14 2.74 -5.58 -34.87
N LEU A 15 1.73 -4.80 -34.51
CA LEU A 15 1.21 -3.69 -35.32
C LEU A 15 1.93 -2.38 -35.00
N ALA A 16 2.07 -2.07 -33.72
CA ALA A 16 2.71 -0.83 -33.26
C ALA A 16 3.08 -0.89 -31.78
N THR A 17 3.91 0.06 -31.35
CA THR A 17 4.24 0.32 -29.94
C THR A 17 3.99 1.78 -29.60
N LEU A 18 3.71 2.06 -28.32
CA LEU A 18 3.44 3.40 -27.81
C LEU A 18 4.03 3.58 -26.42
N THR A 19 4.57 4.77 -26.15
CA THR A 19 4.96 5.19 -24.81
C THR A 19 4.07 6.33 -24.35
N VAL A 20 3.48 6.21 -23.16
CA VAL A 20 2.61 7.22 -22.56
C VAL A 20 3.04 7.57 -21.13
N PRO A 21 2.74 8.79 -20.64
CA PRO A 21 2.89 9.09 -19.23
C PRO A 21 1.93 8.26 -18.35
N THR A 22 2.31 8.07 -17.09
CA THR A 22 1.53 7.34 -16.06
C THR A 22 0.48 8.22 -15.39
N ASP A 23 -0.37 8.85 -16.20
CA ASP A 23 -1.45 9.71 -15.75
C ASP A 23 -2.73 9.49 -16.57
N THR A 24 -3.83 10.14 -16.18
CA THR A 24 -5.12 9.99 -16.86
C THR A 24 -5.08 10.43 -18.33
N GLY A 25 -4.24 11.42 -18.68
CA GLY A 25 -4.06 11.85 -20.06
C GLY A 25 -3.37 10.77 -20.91
N GLY A 26 -2.30 10.19 -20.37
CA GLY A 26 -1.59 9.06 -21.00
C GLY A 26 -2.46 7.80 -21.12
N PHE A 27 -3.32 7.50 -20.14
CA PHE A 27 -4.22 6.35 -20.23
C PHE A 27 -5.28 6.53 -21.32
N LYS A 28 -5.85 7.74 -21.45
CA LYS A 28 -6.77 8.09 -22.55
C LYS A 28 -6.07 7.98 -23.90
N GLN A 29 -4.86 8.51 -24.02
CA GLN A 29 -4.05 8.42 -25.24
C GLN A 29 -3.80 6.96 -25.64
N LEU A 30 -3.43 6.10 -24.68
CA LEU A 30 -3.22 4.67 -24.90
C LEU A 30 -4.49 3.99 -25.39
N LEU A 31 -5.63 4.27 -24.77
CA LEU A 31 -6.91 3.66 -25.16
C LEU A 31 -7.33 4.09 -26.57
N THR A 32 -7.30 5.40 -26.88
CA THR A 32 -7.62 5.90 -28.23
C THR A 32 -6.67 5.33 -29.29
N TRP A 33 -5.39 5.19 -28.96
CA TRP A 33 -4.42 4.56 -29.86
C TRP A 33 -4.75 3.08 -30.08
N ALA A 34 -5.06 2.32 -29.04
CA ALA A 34 -5.44 0.91 -29.16
C ALA A 34 -6.72 0.71 -29.98
N ASP A 35 -7.74 1.56 -29.77
CA ASP A 35 -9.01 1.53 -30.52
C ASP A 35 -8.81 1.79 -32.02
N SER A 36 -7.77 2.52 -32.41
CA SER A 36 -7.46 2.80 -33.82
C SER A 36 -7.08 1.55 -34.63
N PHE A 37 -6.71 0.45 -33.96
CA PHE A 37 -6.43 -0.85 -34.58
C PHE A 37 -7.65 -1.78 -34.67
N GLY A 38 -8.84 -1.30 -34.23
CA GLY A 38 -10.09 -2.05 -34.29
C GLY A 38 -10.55 -2.58 -32.94
N LYS A 39 -11.33 -3.67 -32.95
CA LYS A 39 -11.93 -4.22 -31.73
C LYS A 39 -10.86 -4.82 -30.81
N ILE A 40 -10.68 -4.21 -29.64
CA ILE A 40 -9.77 -4.71 -28.61
C ILE A 40 -10.34 -6.00 -27.98
N VAL A 41 -9.57 -7.08 -28.04
CA VAL A 41 -9.93 -8.38 -27.44
C VAL A 41 -9.65 -8.40 -25.94
N ALA A 42 -8.46 -7.96 -25.53
CA ALA A 42 -8.03 -7.86 -24.15
C ALA A 42 -6.74 -7.01 -24.04
N PHE A 43 -6.47 -6.51 -22.83
CA PHE A 43 -5.19 -5.94 -22.45
C PHE A 43 -4.41 -6.90 -21.55
N GLY A 44 -3.13 -7.10 -21.85
CA GLY A 44 -2.17 -7.73 -20.93
C GLY A 44 -1.36 -6.67 -20.21
N ILE A 45 -1.37 -6.68 -18.88
CA ILE A 45 -0.66 -5.68 -18.07
C ILE A 45 0.23 -6.40 -17.05
N GLU A 46 1.51 -6.03 -16.98
CA GLU A 46 2.40 -6.48 -15.92
C GLU A 46 2.14 -5.68 -14.62
N GLY A 47 2.05 -6.39 -13.49
CA GLY A 47 2.02 -5.76 -12.17
C GLY A 47 0.73 -4.99 -11.92
N THR A 48 -0.40 -5.65 -12.15
CA THR A 48 -1.76 -5.07 -12.06
C THR A 48 -2.15 -4.68 -10.64
N GLY A 49 -1.45 -5.16 -9.61
CA GLY A 49 -1.54 -4.69 -8.22
C GLY A 49 -0.46 -3.70 -7.78
N SER A 50 0.36 -3.19 -8.72
CA SER A 50 1.50 -2.31 -8.44
C SER A 50 1.56 -1.15 -9.44
N TYR A 51 2.65 -1.01 -10.20
CA TYR A 51 2.84 0.05 -11.19
C TYR A 51 1.76 0.05 -12.29
N GLY A 52 1.14 -1.09 -12.60
CA GLY A 52 0.05 -1.21 -13.57
C GLY A 52 -1.36 -1.02 -13.01
N ALA A 53 -1.51 -0.78 -11.70
CA ALA A 53 -2.82 -0.79 -11.03
C ALA A 53 -3.77 0.32 -11.52
N THR A 54 -3.26 1.53 -11.67
CA THR A 54 -4.06 2.67 -12.14
C THR A 54 -4.51 2.52 -13.59
N LEU A 55 -3.65 2.00 -14.47
CA LEU A 55 -3.99 1.71 -15.86
C LEU A 55 -5.00 0.55 -15.95
N THR A 56 -4.83 -0.49 -15.12
CA THR A 56 -5.75 -1.63 -15.03
C THR A 56 -7.14 -1.17 -14.61
N SER A 57 -7.24 -0.36 -13.55
CA SER A 57 -8.51 0.24 -13.10
C SER A 57 -9.14 1.09 -14.20
N PHE A 58 -8.36 1.99 -14.82
CA PHE A 58 -8.84 2.84 -15.91
C PHE A 58 -9.46 2.02 -17.06
N LEU A 59 -8.76 1.02 -17.57
CA LEU A 59 -9.23 0.22 -18.71
C LEU A 59 -10.45 -0.63 -18.36
N ARG A 60 -10.54 -1.16 -17.13
CA ARG A 60 -11.72 -1.88 -16.66
C ARG A 60 -12.96 -1.01 -16.56
N ARG A 61 -12.82 0.22 -16.05
CA ARG A 61 -13.93 1.19 -15.99
C ARG A 61 -14.43 1.60 -17.38
N HIS A 62 -13.60 1.46 -18.41
CA HIS A 62 -13.97 1.66 -19.82
C HIS A 62 -14.47 0.36 -20.50
N GLY A 63 -14.72 -0.71 -19.73
CA GLY A 63 -15.37 -1.93 -20.23
C GLY A 63 -14.42 -2.94 -20.89
N HIS A 64 -13.09 -2.75 -20.79
CA HIS A 64 -12.14 -3.66 -21.42
C HIS A 64 -11.75 -4.82 -20.49
N LYS A 65 -11.57 -6.00 -21.09
CA LYS A 65 -10.97 -7.15 -20.43
C LYS A 65 -9.49 -6.88 -20.19
N VAL A 66 -9.07 -6.92 -18.92
CA VAL A 66 -7.67 -6.83 -18.52
C VAL A 66 -7.23 -8.13 -17.89
N VAL A 67 -6.06 -8.61 -18.26
CA VAL A 67 -5.43 -9.83 -17.79
C VAL A 67 -4.05 -9.48 -17.22
N GLU A 68 -3.70 -10.06 -16.08
CA GLU A 68 -2.35 -9.92 -15.54
C GLU A 68 -1.38 -10.78 -16.37
N ALA A 69 -0.47 -10.10 -17.08
CA ALA A 69 0.60 -10.75 -17.80
C ALA A 69 1.65 -11.23 -16.80
N GLY A 70 1.79 -12.56 -16.67
CA GLY A 70 2.83 -13.16 -15.85
C GLY A 70 4.21 -12.71 -16.31
N ARG A 71 5.11 -12.46 -15.34
CA ARG A 71 6.50 -12.13 -15.63
C ARG A 71 7.16 -13.27 -16.41
N PRO A 72 7.74 -13.04 -17.60
CA PRO A 72 8.47 -14.08 -18.30
C PRO A 72 9.66 -14.57 -17.46
N ASP A 73 10.06 -15.82 -17.71
CA ASP A 73 11.09 -16.53 -16.97
C ASP A 73 12.37 -15.68 -16.83
N ARG A 74 12.91 -15.57 -15.60
CA ARG A 74 14.03 -14.67 -15.25
C ARG A 74 15.27 -14.89 -16.13
N ARG A 75 15.40 -16.06 -16.74
CA ARG A 75 16.52 -16.45 -17.60
C ARG A 75 16.52 -15.72 -18.95
N GLN A 76 15.35 -15.44 -19.53
CA GLN A 76 15.24 -14.68 -20.79
C GLN A 76 15.54 -13.19 -20.59
N ARG A 77 15.14 -12.61 -19.44
CA ARG A 77 15.42 -11.20 -19.08
C ARG A 77 16.92 -10.88 -18.98
N ARG A 78 17.76 -11.85 -18.60
CA ARG A 78 19.23 -11.65 -18.48
C ARG A 78 19.94 -11.58 -19.83
N MET A 79 19.36 -12.14 -20.90
CA MET A 79 20.02 -12.18 -22.22
C MET A 79 19.67 -10.98 -23.10
N ASN A 80 18.51 -10.34 -22.92
CA ASN A 80 18.03 -9.30 -23.83
C ASN A 80 18.15 -7.86 -23.30
N GLY A 81 18.61 -7.67 -22.07
CA GLY A 81 18.58 -6.35 -21.42
C GLY A 81 17.15 -5.91 -21.07
N LYS A 82 17.02 -4.94 -20.15
CA LYS A 82 15.72 -4.40 -19.75
C LYS A 82 15.17 -3.55 -20.90
N SER A 83 14.22 -4.08 -21.66
CA SER A 83 13.48 -3.33 -22.69
C SER A 83 12.00 -3.38 -22.35
N ASP A 84 11.47 -2.25 -21.90
CA ASP A 84 10.05 -2.10 -21.52
C ASP A 84 9.13 -2.39 -22.74
N THR A 85 9.61 -2.19 -23.97
CA THR A 85 8.92 -2.57 -25.21
C THR A 85 8.81 -4.08 -25.37
N LEU A 86 9.89 -4.84 -25.10
CA LEU A 86 9.84 -6.30 -25.16
C LEU A 86 8.92 -6.88 -24.08
N ASP A 87 8.90 -6.26 -22.89
CA ASP A 87 7.99 -6.66 -21.82
C ASP A 87 6.52 -6.41 -22.23
N ALA A 88 6.22 -5.28 -22.88
CA ALA A 88 4.88 -4.99 -23.40
C ALA A 88 4.44 -5.97 -24.51
N GLU A 89 5.32 -6.31 -25.44
CA GLU A 89 5.04 -7.32 -26.48
C GLU A 89 4.81 -8.71 -25.88
N ASN A 90 5.65 -9.11 -24.92
CA ASN A 90 5.52 -10.40 -24.26
C ASN A 90 4.21 -10.49 -23.47
N ALA A 91 3.81 -9.41 -22.81
CA ALA A 91 2.51 -9.33 -22.14
C ALA A 91 1.35 -9.55 -23.13
N ALA A 92 1.38 -8.90 -24.29
CA ALA A 92 0.38 -9.08 -25.34
C ALA A 92 0.37 -10.52 -25.90
N ARG A 93 1.56 -11.10 -26.16
CA ARG A 93 1.69 -12.50 -26.63
C ARG A 93 1.12 -13.50 -25.61
N SER A 94 1.42 -13.32 -24.32
CA SER A 94 0.91 -14.21 -23.26
C SER A 94 -0.61 -14.18 -23.15
N VAL A 95 -1.23 -13.02 -23.37
CA VAL A 95 -2.70 -12.91 -23.42
C VAL A 95 -3.26 -13.58 -24.67
N LEU A 96 -2.67 -13.33 -25.85
CA LEU A 96 -3.13 -13.91 -27.11
C LEU A 96 -3.04 -15.45 -27.10
N ALA A 97 -1.94 -15.99 -26.55
CA ALA A 97 -1.73 -17.44 -26.44
C ALA A 97 -2.59 -18.11 -25.36
N GLY A 98 -3.36 -17.34 -24.57
CA GLY A 98 -4.19 -17.86 -23.48
C GLY A 98 -3.41 -18.33 -22.25
N PHE A 99 -2.10 -18.08 -22.17
CA PHE A 99 -1.27 -18.44 -21.02
C PHE A 99 -1.47 -17.49 -19.83
N ALA A 100 -1.85 -16.25 -20.09
CA ALA A 100 -2.28 -15.33 -19.04
C ALA A 100 -3.80 -15.49 -18.82
N THR A 101 -4.20 -16.03 -17.67
CA THR A 101 -5.61 -16.23 -17.29
C THR A 101 -6.00 -15.49 -16.02
N VAL A 102 -5.02 -14.92 -15.31
CA VAL A 102 -5.25 -14.23 -14.05
C VAL A 102 -6.04 -12.95 -14.31
N ILE A 103 -7.26 -12.91 -13.78
CA ILE A 103 -8.09 -11.70 -13.72
C ILE A 103 -7.53 -10.84 -12.58
N PRO A 104 -7.00 -9.63 -12.85
CA PRO A 104 -6.52 -8.73 -11.80
C PRO A 104 -7.55 -8.53 -10.69
N LYS A 105 -7.10 -8.34 -9.45
CA LYS A 105 -8.00 -7.90 -8.37
C LYS A 105 -8.56 -6.52 -8.72
N THR A 106 -9.84 -6.25 -8.44
CA THR A 106 -10.41 -4.92 -8.69
C THR A 106 -9.78 -3.92 -7.72
N ALA A 107 -8.89 -3.05 -8.20
CA ALA A 107 -8.36 -1.93 -7.41
C ALA A 107 -9.40 -0.82 -7.12
N ASP A 108 -10.70 -1.12 -7.28
CA ASP A 108 -11.83 -0.20 -7.20
C ASP A 108 -12.79 -0.54 -6.04
N SER A 109 -12.42 -1.50 -5.19
CA SER A 109 -13.30 -2.08 -4.17
C SER A 109 -13.01 -1.58 -2.76
N SER A 110 -13.90 -1.95 -1.84
CA SER A 110 -13.68 -1.77 -0.41
C SER A 110 -12.42 -2.50 0.09
N VAL A 111 -11.94 -3.54 -0.61
CA VAL A 111 -10.69 -4.25 -0.25
C VAL A 111 -9.45 -3.38 -0.50
N GLU A 112 -9.41 -2.62 -1.60
CA GLU A 112 -8.31 -1.69 -1.84
C GLU A 112 -8.32 -0.52 -0.85
N MET A 113 -9.50 -0.04 -0.46
CA MET A 113 -9.65 0.94 0.62
C MET A 113 -9.11 0.39 1.95
N ILE A 114 -9.45 -0.86 2.29
CA ILE A 114 -8.94 -1.54 3.48
C ILE A 114 -7.41 -1.66 3.43
N ARG A 115 -6.85 -2.07 2.28
CA ARG A 115 -5.40 -2.20 2.09
C ARG A 115 -4.66 -0.89 2.35
N GLN A 116 -5.14 0.21 1.77
CA GLN A 116 -4.52 1.53 1.91
C GLN A 116 -4.54 2.00 3.38
N LEU A 117 -5.68 1.85 4.05
CA LEU A 117 -5.80 2.20 5.46
C LEU A 117 -4.95 1.30 6.37
N LYS A 118 -4.86 -0.01 6.05
CA LYS A 118 -4.03 -0.98 6.78
C LYS A 118 -2.55 -0.64 6.71
N ILE A 119 -2.05 -0.23 5.53
CA ILE A 119 -0.66 0.23 5.37
C ILE A 119 -0.35 1.41 6.30
N ALA A 120 -1.22 2.41 6.33
CA ALA A 120 -1.06 3.56 7.22
C ALA A 120 -1.17 3.16 8.71
N HIS A 121 -2.14 2.30 9.04
CA HIS A 121 -2.35 1.80 10.40
C HIS A 121 -1.12 1.07 10.94
N ASP A 122 -0.57 0.16 10.14
CA ASP A 122 0.57 -0.66 10.55
C ASP A 122 1.83 0.19 10.71
N SER A 123 2.05 1.16 9.83
CA SER A 123 3.11 2.15 9.99
C SER A 123 2.95 2.91 11.32
N ALA A 124 1.75 3.42 11.62
CA ALA A 124 1.48 4.14 12.86
C ALA A 124 1.71 3.25 14.11
N VAL A 125 1.33 1.97 14.06
CA VAL A 125 1.55 1.01 15.16
C VAL A 125 3.04 0.74 15.40
N ILE A 126 3.81 0.55 14.32
CA ILE A 126 5.26 0.35 14.37
C ILE A 126 5.93 1.60 14.96
N ASP A 127 5.63 2.78 14.42
CA ASP A 127 6.24 4.03 14.85
C ASP A 127 5.85 4.41 16.28
N ARG A 128 4.61 4.11 16.70
CA ARG A 128 4.17 4.27 18.08
C ARG A 128 5.00 3.39 19.02
N SER A 129 5.26 2.15 18.62
CA SER A 129 6.08 1.22 19.39
C SER A 129 7.53 1.70 19.48
N ALA A 130 8.10 2.17 18.37
CA ALA A 130 9.44 2.75 18.33
C ALA A 130 9.55 3.99 19.24
N ALA A 131 8.58 4.91 19.20
CA ALA A 131 8.56 6.08 20.07
C ALA A 131 8.53 5.69 21.56
N MET A 132 7.77 4.65 21.93
CA MET A 132 7.74 4.14 23.30
C MET A 132 9.08 3.55 23.74
N ILE A 133 9.73 2.78 22.87
CA ILE A 133 11.06 2.21 23.13
C ILE A 133 12.07 3.34 23.34
N SER A 134 12.09 4.36 22.48
CA SER A 134 12.98 5.51 22.61
C SER A 134 12.75 6.29 23.90
N MET A 135 11.48 6.51 24.31
CA MET A 135 11.17 7.15 25.60
C MET A 135 11.76 6.35 26.77
N LYS A 136 11.56 5.04 26.80
CA LYS A 136 12.08 4.17 27.87
C LYS A 136 13.60 4.15 27.91
N ALA A 137 14.25 4.12 26.74
CA ALA A 137 15.71 4.19 26.65
C ALA A 137 16.26 5.51 27.22
N LEU A 138 15.63 6.64 26.87
CA LEU A 138 16.04 7.95 27.38
C LEU A 138 15.79 8.10 28.89
N LEU A 139 14.71 7.52 29.43
CA LEU A 139 14.42 7.55 30.88
C LEU A 139 15.51 6.90 31.74
N VAL A 140 16.36 6.04 31.17
CA VAL A 140 17.53 5.50 31.89
C VAL A 140 18.46 6.62 32.36
N HIS A 141 18.56 7.72 31.60
CA HIS A 141 19.41 8.88 31.90
C HIS A 141 18.70 9.96 32.73
N ALA A 142 17.45 9.76 33.12
CA ALA A 142 16.69 10.72 33.91
C ALA A 142 17.22 10.83 35.35
N ASP A 143 16.95 11.96 36.01
CA ASP A 143 17.20 12.07 37.45
C ASP A 143 16.29 11.13 38.28
N ASP A 144 16.66 10.90 39.55
CA ASP A 144 15.92 9.97 40.42
C ASP A 144 14.46 10.37 40.63
N THR A 145 14.17 11.67 40.60
CA THR A 145 12.81 12.18 40.74
C THR A 145 11.96 11.75 39.56
N LEU A 146 12.41 12.03 38.33
CA LEU A 146 11.68 11.66 37.12
C LEU A 146 11.60 10.13 36.95
N ARG A 147 12.65 9.38 37.31
CA ARG A 147 12.61 7.91 37.32
C ARG A 147 11.56 7.38 38.30
N ARG A 148 11.46 7.93 39.51
CA ARG A 148 10.44 7.53 40.50
C ARG A 148 9.03 7.85 40.02
N GLU A 149 8.80 9.04 39.47
CA GLU A 149 7.49 9.47 38.96
C GLU A 149 7.01 8.58 37.81
N THR A 150 7.90 8.22 36.90
CA THR A 150 7.55 7.42 35.71
C THR A 150 7.55 5.91 35.98
N ASN A 151 8.07 5.46 37.12
CA ASN A 151 8.15 4.06 37.46
C ASN A 151 6.76 3.40 37.47
N ARG A 152 6.66 2.20 36.88
CA ARG A 152 5.41 1.41 36.78
C ARG A 152 4.24 2.10 36.08
N MET A 153 4.43 3.24 35.42
CA MET A 153 3.38 3.83 34.59
C MET A 153 3.08 2.93 33.40
N THR A 154 1.79 2.79 33.08
CA THR A 154 1.38 2.16 31.82
C THR A 154 1.85 3.01 30.63
N PRO A 155 2.03 2.44 29.43
CA PRO A 155 2.46 3.20 28.25
C PRO A 155 1.64 4.48 28.00
N ILE A 156 0.31 4.39 28.14
CA ILE A 156 -0.60 5.55 27.99
C ILE A 156 -0.35 6.61 29.08
N LYS A 157 -0.24 6.18 30.34
CA LYS A 157 0.01 7.11 31.46
C LYS A 157 1.39 7.78 31.31
N LEU A 158 2.40 7.00 30.92
CA LEU A 158 3.76 7.48 30.69
C LEU A 158 3.80 8.54 29.60
N ALA A 159 3.25 8.23 28.41
CA ALA A 159 3.20 9.18 27.31
C ALA A 159 2.43 10.45 27.68
N ARG A 160 1.30 10.32 28.39
CA ARG A 160 0.55 11.50 28.87
C ARG A 160 1.36 12.37 29.83
N HIS A 161 2.02 11.75 30.80
CA HIS A 161 2.85 12.45 31.77
C HIS A 161 4.02 13.17 31.09
N LEU A 162 4.77 12.47 30.23
CA LEU A 162 5.93 13.03 29.53
C LEU A 162 5.55 14.13 28.51
N ALA A 163 4.43 13.98 27.80
CA ALA A 163 3.95 15.01 26.87
C ALA A 163 3.55 16.32 27.58
N ALA A 164 3.19 16.23 28.86
CA ALA A 164 2.80 17.35 29.70
C ALA A 164 3.99 18.07 30.36
N LEU A 165 5.21 17.55 30.26
CA LEU A 165 6.41 18.23 30.76
C LEU A 165 6.50 19.64 30.17
N ARG A 166 7.00 20.59 30.98
CA ARG A 166 7.17 21.99 30.56
C ARG A 166 8.64 22.44 30.72
N PRO A 167 9.58 21.81 30.02
CA PRO A 167 10.97 22.26 30.03
C PRO A 167 11.05 23.68 29.45
N ARG A 168 11.81 24.57 30.12
CA ARG A 168 11.94 25.99 29.76
C ARG A 168 13.34 26.36 29.27
N ASN A 169 14.37 25.77 29.87
CA ASN A 169 15.77 26.06 29.56
C ASN A 169 16.37 24.95 28.70
N LEU A 170 17.60 25.15 28.25
CA LEU A 170 18.42 24.19 27.49
C LEU A 170 19.89 24.28 27.94
N GLU A 171 20.09 24.41 29.25
CA GLU A 171 21.40 24.70 29.86
C GLU A 171 22.09 23.43 30.35
N THR A 172 21.32 22.38 30.62
CA THR A 172 21.83 21.10 31.15
C THR A 172 21.40 19.90 30.30
N PRO A 173 22.12 18.76 30.40
CA PRO A 173 21.66 17.50 29.80
C PRO A 173 20.29 17.03 30.30
N SER A 174 19.90 17.39 31.53
CA SER A 174 18.57 17.08 32.07
C SER A 174 17.47 17.89 31.37
N ASP A 175 17.77 19.13 30.99
CA ASP A 175 16.84 19.96 30.21
C ASP A 175 16.61 19.38 28.81
N SER A 176 17.70 19.04 28.10
CA SER A 176 17.61 18.45 26.76
C SER A 176 16.87 17.11 26.78
N LEU A 177 17.11 16.28 27.81
CA LEU A 177 16.38 15.04 28.03
C LEU A 177 14.86 15.28 28.17
N ARG A 178 14.44 16.26 28.99
CA ARG A 178 13.02 16.59 29.17
C ARG A 178 12.37 17.08 27.87
N HIS A 179 13.09 17.86 27.06
CA HIS A 179 12.61 18.27 25.71
C HIS A 179 12.44 17.08 24.79
N ALA A 180 13.42 16.18 24.73
CA ALA A 180 13.39 14.98 23.90
C ALA A 180 12.24 14.04 24.31
N LEU A 181 12.10 13.76 25.62
CA LEU A 181 11.01 12.94 26.16
C LEU A 181 9.64 13.54 25.83
N ARG A 182 9.46 14.85 25.98
CA ARG A 182 8.21 15.54 25.63
C ARG A 182 7.87 15.38 24.14
N SER A 183 8.87 15.57 23.27
CA SER A 183 8.71 15.46 21.82
C SER A 183 8.27 14.03 21.42
N LEU A 184 8.97 13.01 21.91
CA LEU A 184 8.65 11.61 21.65
C LEU A 184 7.27 11.22 22.21
N ALA A 185 6.92 11.72 23.40
CA ALA A 185 5.64 11.44 24.03
C ALA A 185 4.46 12.03 23.26
N ARG A 186 4.61 13.25 22.73
CA ARG A 186 3.59 13.86 21.84
C ARG A 186 3.45 13.10 20.54
N ARG A 187 4.57 12.68 19.93
CA ARG A 187 4.56 11.82 18.75
C ARG A 187 3.83 10.51 19.04
N TRP A 188 4.12 9.88 20.17
CA TRP A 188 3.43 8.66 20.59
C TRP A 188 1.91 8.86 20.71
N GLN A 189 1.46 9.96 21.32
CA GLN A 189 0.03 10.27 21.46
C GLN A 189 -0.67 10.47 20.11
N HIS A 190 0.00 11.17 19.19
CA HIS A 190 -0.51 11.36 17.84
C HIS A 190 -0.67 10.02 17.12
N LEU A 191 0.38 9.20 17.09
CA LEU A 191 0.38 7.88 16.44
C LEU A 191 -0.63 6.92 17.10
N ASP A 192 -0.83 7.01 18.42
CA ASP A 192 -1.87 6.23 19.12
C ASP A 192 -3.29 6.61 18.69
N SER A 193 -3.51 7.91 18.44
CA SER A 193 -4.80 8.41 17.97
C SER A 193 -5.03 8.04 16.51
N GLU A 194 -4.03 8.27 15.65
CA GLU A 194 -4.05 7.88 14.23
C GLU A 194 -4.32 6.38 14.06
N ALA A 195 -3.60 5.52 14.80
CA ALA A 195 -3.82 4.08 14.73
C ALA A 195 -5.26 3.69 15.13
N LYS A 196 -5.85 4.34 16.13
CA LYS A 196 -7.25 4.07 16.54
C LYS A 196 -8.26 4.53 15.50
N GLU A 197 -8.07 5.70 14.92
CA GLU A 197 -8.92 6.26 13.87
C GLU A 197 -8.90 5.40 12.60
N LEU A 198 -7.70 4.99 12.18
CA LEU A 198 -7.51 4.10 11.03
C LEU A 198 -8.13 2.72 11.30
N ARG A 199 -7.93 2.15 12.51
CA ARG A 199 -8.55 0.87 12.90
C ARG A 199 -10.07 0.94 12.84
N ALA A 200 -10.68 2.03 13.33
CA ALA A 200 -12.13 2.22 13.27
C ALA A 200 -12.64 2.33 11.82
N SER A 201 -11.87 3.01 10.96
CA SER A 201 -12.20 3.12 9.52
C SER A 201 -12.11 1.75 8.81
N ILE A 202 -11.07 0.96 9.12
CA ILE A 202 -10.92 -0.41 8.62
C ILE A 202 -12.10 -1.27 9.12
N GLU A 203 -12.46 -1.20 10.39
CA GLU A 203 -13.58 -1.92 10.98
C GLU A 203 -14.91 -1.61 10.28
N ALA A 204 -15.18 -0.34 9.98
CA ALA A 204 -16.37 0.05 9.23
C ALA A 204 -16.40 -0.57 7.82
N LEU A 205 -15.26 -0.60 7.13
CA LEU A 205 -15.17 -1.22 5.80
C LEU A 205 -15.29 -2.74 5.85
N VAL A 206 -14.68 -3.39 6.83
CA VAL A 206 -14.81 -4.84 7.05
C VAL A 206 -16.26 -5.20 7.30
N ASN A 207 -16.95 -4.48 8.18
CA ASN A 207 -18.38 -4.71 8.46
C ASN A 207 -19.27 -4.54 7.23
N ARG A 208 -18.92 -3.62 6.31
CA ARG A 208 -19.67 -3.43 5.06
C ARG A 208 -19.36 -4.50 4.01
N THR A 209 -18.14 -5.05 4.03
CA THR A 209 -17.63 -5.94 2.97
C THR A 209 -17.85 -7.41 3.30
N ALA A 210 -17.54 -7.82 4.53
CA ALA A 210 -17.61 -9.21 4.98
C ALA A 210 -17.83 -9.28 6.51
N PRO A 211 -19.01 -8.87 7.02
CA PRO A 211 -19.31 -8.89 8.45
C PRO A 211 -19.17 -10.28 9.07
N GLN A 212 -19.44 -11.34 8.29
CA GLN A 212 -19.33 -12.73 8.72
C GLN A 212 -17.91 -13.13 9.19
N LEU A 213 -16.87 -12.40 8.78
CA LEU A 213 -15.51 -12.64 9.26
C LEU A 213 -15.38 -12.28 10.75
N LEU A 214 -16.04 -11.21 11.21
CA LEU A 214 -15.97 -10.76 12.60
C LEU A 214 -16.84 -11.62 13.55
N GLU A 215 -17.76 -12.42 12.99
CA GLU A 215 -18.58 -13.36 13.74
C GLU A 215 -17.80 -14.65 14.10
N GLN A 216 -16.68 -14.92 13.42
CA GLN A 216 -15.86 -16.09 13.68
C GLN A 216 -14.98 -15.90 14.91
N PHE A 217 -14.93 -16.93 15.75
CA PHE A 217 -14.12 -16.90 16.95
C PHE A 217 -12.63 -16.68 16.64
N GLY A 218 -12.01 -15.69 17.28
CA GLY A 218 -10.59 -15.37 17.11
C GLY A 218 -10.26 -14.46 15.93
N ILE A 219 -11.24 -14.07 15.10
CA ILE A 219 -11.02 -13.13 14.00
C ILE A 219 -11.36 -11.71 14.46
N GLY A 220 -10.32 -10.90 14.70
CA GLY A 220 -10.44 -9.47 14.92
C GLY A 220 -10.38 -8.67 13.61
N VAL A 221 -10.66 -7.36 13.69
CA VAL A 221 -10.61 -6.41 12.55
C VAL A 221 -9.32 -6.51 11.75
N ASP A 222 -8.18 -6.62 12.42
CA ASP A 222 -6.87 -6.67 11.77
C ASP A 222 -6.70 -7.94 10.94
N THR A 223 -7.10 -9.09 11.50
CA THR A 223 -7.08 -10.39 10.81
C THR A 223 -8.08 -10.44 9.67
N ALA A 224 -9.29 -9.90 9.86
CA ALA A 224 -10.30 -9.83 8.81
C ALA A 224 -9.82 -8.96 7.64
N ALA A 225 -9.19 -7.82 7.92
CA ALA A 225 -8.59 -6.97 6.90
C ALA A 225 -7.49 -7.71 6.12
N GLU A 226 -6.61 -8.43 6.80
CA GLU A 226 -5.55 -9.22 6.16
C GLU A 226 -6.14 -10.30 5.24
N VAL A 227 -7.15 -11.04 5.69
CA VAL A 227 -7.86 -12.05 4.90
C VAL A 227 -8.45 -11.44 3.64
N LEU A 228 -9.13 -10.29 3.76
CA LEU A 228 -9.72 -9.59 2.62
C LEU A 228 -8.65 -9.11 1.62
N ILE A 229 -7.53 -8.57 2.10
CA ILE A 229 -6.42 -8.13 1.24
C ILE A 229 -5.81 -9.32 0.48
N VAL A 230 -5.57 -10.43 1.18
CA VAL A 230 -4.96 -11.64 0.62
C VAL A 230 -5.90 -12.31 -0.38
N ALA A 231 -7.19 -12.47 -0.05
CA ALA A 231 -8.20 -13.04 -0.94
C ALA A 231 -8.44 -12.13 -2.17
N GLY A 232 -8.49 -10.81 -1.96
CA GLY A 232 -8.94 -9.85 -2.98
C GLY A 232 -10.46 -9.87 -3.17
N ASP A 233 -10.95 -9.18 -4.20
CA ASP A 233 -12.39 -9.12 -4.53
C ASP A 233 -12.91 -10.27 -5.39
N ASN A 234 -12.09 -11.29 -5.62
CA ASN A 234 -12.53 -12.40 -6.44
C ASN A 234 -13.37 -13.35 -5.56
N PRO A 235 -14.66 -13.56 -5.87
CA PRO A 235 -15.49 -14.53 -5.16
C PRO A 235 -14.96 -15.95 -5.30
#